data_AF-A0A817KHH9-F1
#
_entry.id   AF-A0A817KHH9-F1
#
_cell.length_a   1.000
_cell.length_b   1.000
_cell.length_c   1.000
_cell.angle_alpha   90.00
_cell.angle_beta   90.00
_cell.angle_gamma   90.00
#
_symmetry.space_group_name_H-M   'P 1'
#
loop_
_entity.id
_entity.type
_entity.pdbx_description
1 polymer ?
#
loop_
_entity_poly.entity_id
_entity_poly.type
_entity_poly.pdbx_seq_one_letter_code
_entity_poly.pdbx_strand_id
1 'polypeptide(L)'
;MSLKGRHTTDVLLSEFEKVINYHHIERKLVRLITNNAANNIKVFDTILLHDFEAYFENHDVNNDNNNPLENDNIEEIFDDDLNEYFELTRLADDIIQSLCENLELLRLPCFAHALQLVIKDGIRHASNAAAALTEVEKIVKFNHSSVVYAEKLEKLSMTIPYATKCR
;
A
#
# COMPACT_ATOMS: atom_id res chain seq x y z
N MET A 1 -11.80 1.98 -15.37
CA MET A 1 -10.50 1.45 -14.93
C MET A 1 -10.41 -0.02 -15.34
N SER A 2 -9.52 -0.39 -16.26
CA SER A 2 -9.37 -1.81 -16.66
C SER A 2 -8.37 -2.47 -15.72
N LEU A 3 -8.83 -3.37 -14.86
CA LEU A 3 -7.99 -4.19 -13.96
C LEU A 3 -7.19 -5.28 -14.72
N LYS A 4 -7.16 -5.24 -16.06
CA LYS A 4 -6.46 -6.23 -16.89
C LYS A 4 -5.10 -5.69 -17.30
N GLY A 5 -4.03 -6.40 -16.94
CA GLY A 5 -2.67 -6.04 -17.32
C GLY A 5 -1.63 -6.66 -16.40
N ARG A 6 -0.35 -6.35 -16.62
CA ARG A 6 0.70 -6.65 -15.64
C ARG A 6 0.68 -5.56 -14.56
N HIS A 7 0.55 -5.97 -13.31
CA HIS A 7 0.65 -5.07 -12.15
C HIS A 7 2.11 -4.88 -11.76
N THR A 8 2.92 -4.28 -12.63
CA THR A 8 4.30 -3.90 -12.29
C THR A 8 4.29 -2.72 -11.32
N THR A 9 5.41 -2.52 -10.63
CA THR A 9 5.64 -1.39 -9.71
C THR A 9 5.26 -0.05 -10.38
N ASP A 10 5.79 0.23 -11.57
CA ASP A 10 5.55 1.49 -12.28
C ASP A 10 4.07 1.71 -12.65
N VAL A 11 3.38 0.64 -13.05
CA VAL A 11 1.96 0.71 -13.42
C VAL A 11 1.10 0.99 -12.18
N LEU A 12 1.41 0.34 -11.06
CA LEU A 12 0.70 0.56 -9.80
C LEU A 12 0.90 1.98 -9.28
N LEU A 13 2.13 2.50 -9.32
CA LEU A 13 2.42 3.88 -8.92
C LEU A 13 1.68 4.88 -9.82
N SER A 14 1.78 4.71 -11.14
CA SER A 14 1.14 5.61 -12.10
C SER A 14 -0.38 5.63 -11.95
N GLU A 15 -1.03 4.48 -11.74
CA GLU A 15 -2.47 4.44 -11.52
C GLU A 15 -2.87 5.03 -10.15
N PHE A 16 -2.06 4.82 -9.11
CA PHE A 16 -2.27 5.42 -7.80
C PHE A 16 -2.22 6.95 -7.87
N GLU A 17 -1.17 7.52 -8.46
CA GLU A 17 -1.02 8.97 -8.64
C GLU A 17 -2.15 9.56 -9.48
N LYS A 18 -2.57 8.88 -10.55
CA LYS A 18 -3.73 9.31 -11.36
C LYS A 18 -5.00 9.42 -10.53
N VAL A 19 -5.30 8.42 -9.70
CA VAL A 19 -6.51 8.41 -8.87
C VAL A 19 -6.45 9.54 -7.84
N ILE A 20 -5.30 9.74 -7.21
CA ILE A 20 -5.12 10.80 -6.21
C ILE A 20 -5.32 12.18 -6.85
N ASN A 21 -4.61 12.45 -7.94
CA ASN A 21 -4.65 13.73 -8.64
C ASN A 21 -6.05 14.00 -9.22
N TYR A 22 -6.73 12.97 -9.72
CA TYR A 22 -8.09 13.10 -10.26
C TYR A 22 -9.11 13.47 -9.18
N HIS A 23 -8.91 13.02 -7.93
CA HIS A 23 -9.83 13.28 -6.83
C HIS A 23 -9.39 14.42 -5.89
N HIS A 24 -8.18 14.97 -6.08
CA HIS A 24 -7.60 16.01 -5.21
C HIS A 24 -7.61 15.60 -3.73
N ILE A 25 -7.16 14.37 -3.45
CA ILE A 25 -7.15 13.77 -2.10
C ILE A 25 -5.75 13.58 -1.52
N GLU A 26 -4.72 14.12 -2.17
CA GLU A 26 -3.33 14.00 -1.74
C GLU A 26 -3.13 14.39 -0.28
N ARG A 27 -3.74 15.51 0.16
CA ARG A 27 -3.69 16.00 1.55
C ARG A 27 -4.62 15.27 2.52
N LYS A 28 -5.40 14.31 2.03
CA LYS A 28 -6.33 13.50 2.85
C LYS A 28 -5.80 12.08 3.05
N LEU A 29 -4.64 11.75 2.47
CA LEU A 29 -4.05 10.43 2.59
C LEU A 29 -3.23 10.32 3.86
N VAL A 30 -3.81 9.65 4.84
CA VAL A 30 -3.18 9.41 6.12
C VAL A 30 -2.41 8.09 6.10
N ARG A 31 -2.94 7.05 5.47
CA ARG A 31 -2.29 5.74 5.49
C ARG A 31 -2.67 4.87 4.31
N LEU A 32 -1.74 4.03 3.88
CA LEU A 32 -1.98 3.02 2.86
C LEU A 32 -2.07 1.64 3.52
N ILE A 33 -3.09 0.87 3.16
CA ILE A 33 -3.21 -0.53 3.59
C ILE A 33 -3.27 -1.39 2.33
N THR A 34 -2.26 -2.23 2.12
CA THR A 34 -2.18 -3.08 0.92
C THR A 34 -1.81 -4.51 1.30
N ASN A 35 -2.11 -5.48 0.43
CA ASN A 35 -1.66 -6.84 0.65
C ASN A 35 -0.12 -6.95 0.52
N ASN A 36 0.45 -8.05 1.01
CA ASN A 36 1.90 -8.26 1.00
C ASN A 36 2.44 -8.78 -0.34
N ALA A 37 1.77 -8.48 -1.46
CA ALA A 37 2.33 -8.77 -2.77
C ALA A 37 3.60 -7.96 -2.99
N ALA A 38 4.66 -8.60 -3.52
CA ALA A 38 5.98 -7.99 -3.64
C ALA A 38 5.97 -6.64 -4.38
N ASN A 39 5.13 -6.49 -5.41
CA ASN A 39 5.03 -5.23 -6.15
C ASN A 39 4.34 -4.13 -5.32
N ASN A 40 3.34 -4.47 -4.49
CA ASN A 40 2.71 -3.49 -3.60
C ASN A 40 3.68 -2.99 -2.52
N ILE A 41 4.45 -3.90 -1.92
CA ILE A 41 5.50 -3.56 -0.95
C ILE A 41 6.49 -2.59 -1.60
N LYS A 42 7.05 -2.97 -2.77
CA LYS A 42 8.04 -2.14 -3.49
C LYS A 42 7.54 -0.74 -3.86
N VAL A 43 6.27 -0.60 -4.23
CA VAL A 43 5.70 0.70 -4.59
C VAL A 43 5.41 1.52 -3.35
N PHE A 44 4.64 0.95 -2.43
CA PHE A 44 3.95 1.73 -1.41
C PHE A 44 4.74 1.86 -0.11
N ASP A 45 5.82 1.09 0.09
CA ASP A 45 6.77 1.34 1.20
C ASP A 45 7.67 2.56 0.95
N THR A 46 7.78 3.03 -0.30
CA THR A 46 8.64 4.16 -0.67
C THR A 46 7.89 5.47 -0.93
N ILE A 47 6.55 5.45 -0.89
CA ILE A 47 5.75 6.66 -1.13
C ILE A 47 5.70 7.48 0.16
N LEU A 48 6.10 8.75 0.05
CA LEU A 48 5.86 9.75 1.08
C LEU A 48 4.44 10.27 0.94
N LEU A 49 3.65 10.18 2.02
CA LEU A 49 2.37 10.87 2.10
C LEU A 49 2.62 12.24 2.73
N HIS A 50 2.37 13.30 1.97
CA HIS A 50 2.41 14.65 2.49
C HIS A 50 1.31 14.84 3.56
N ASP A 51 1.62 15.59 4.61
CA ASP A 51 0.68 16.05 5.63
C ASP A 51 0.12 14.99 6.59
N PHE A 52 0.80 13.85 6.77
CA PHE A 52 0.40 12.84 7.78
C PHE A 52 0.27 13.43 9.19
N GLU A 53 1.25 14.22 9.62
CA GLU A 53 1.28 14.85 10.95
C GLU A 53 0.21 15.94 11.09
N ALA A 54 0.00 16.74 10.03
CA ALA A 54 -1.00 17.82 10.03
C ALA A 54 -2.45 17.32 10.18
N TYR A 55 -2.77 16.08 9.78
CA TYR A 55 -4.10 15.51 9.97
C TYR A 55 -4.44 15.29 11.45
N PHE A 56 -3.45 14.91 12.28
CA PHE A 56 -3.65 14.68 13.71
C PHE A 56 -3.51 15.98 14.52
N GLU A 57 -2.67 16.91 14.10
CA GLU A 57 -2.51 18.21 14.76
C GLU A 57 -3.78 19.07 14.69
N ASN A 58 -4.52 19.03 13.58
CA ASN A 58 -5.74 19.83 13.41
C ASN A 58 -6.97 19.33 14.19
N HIS A 59 -6.89 18.16 14.85
CA HIS A 59 -7.98 17.66 15.68
C HIS A 59 -7.89 18.07 17.16
N ASP A 60 -6.74 18.57 17.61
CA ASP A 60 -6.53 18.99 19.00
C ASP A 60 -6.57 20.52 19.22
N VAL A 61 -6.66 21.33 18.16
CA VAL A 61 -6.68 22.80 18.25
C VAL A 61 -8.09 23.37 18.03
N ASN A 62 -9.03 22.94 18.87
CA ASN A 62 -10.17 23.78 19.26
C ASN A 62 -9.99 24.14 20.74
N ASN A 63 -8.96 24.93 21.02
CA ASN A 63 -8.95 25.71 22.25
C ASN A 63 -8.52 27.12 21.90
N ASP A 64 -9.46 28.04 22.07
CA ASP A 64 -9.32 29.48 21.93
C ASP A 64 -7.96 29.97 22.43
N ASN A 65 -7.27 30.78 21.62
CA ASN A 65 -6.94 32.15 22.01
C ASN A 65 -6.30 32.93 20.86
N ASN A 66 -7.00 33.99 20.47
CA ASN A 66 -6.54 35.09 19.64
C ASN A 66 -5.23 35.70 20.18
N ASN A 67 -4.30 36.04 19.28
CA ASN A 67 -3.75 37.41 19.18
C ASN A 67 -2.83 37.57 17.95
N PRO A 68 -3.07 38.57 17.07
CA PRO A 68 -2.13 39.00 16.05
C PRO A 68 -1.22 40.11 16.62
N LEU A 69 0.10 40.00 16.42
CA LEU A 69 1.01 41.12 16.66
C LEU A 69 1.93 41.30 15.44
N GLU A 70 1.59 42.29 14.64
CA GLU A 70 2.51 43.05 13.79
C GLU A 70 3.37 43.97 14.67
N ASN A 71 4.68 44.07 14.43
CA ASN A 71 5.39 45.31 14.05
C ASN A 71 6.94 45.19 14.08
N ASP A 72 7.52 45.43 12.89
CA ASP A 72 8.48 46.50 12.55
C ASP A 72 9.90 46.61 13.17
N ASN A 73 10.88 46.44 12.25
CA ASN A 73 12.02 47.34 11.90
C ASN A 73 13.50 46.92 12.17
N ILE A 74 14.23 46.66 11.05
CA ILE A 74 15.51 47.27 10.55
C ILE A 74 16.79 47.09 11.45
N GLU A 75 18.02 46.71 11.04
CA GLU A 75 18.82 46.70 9.79
C GLU A 75 20.05 45.75 9.93
N GLU A 76 20.63 45.42 8.76
CA GLU A 76 21.83 44.65 8.34
C GLU A 76 23.08 44.54 9.24
N ILE A 77 23.75 43.36 9.22
CA ILE A 77 25.18 43.20 8.85
C ILE A 77 25.38 41.84 8.15
N PHE A 78 25.86 41.89 6.90
CA PHE A 78 26.23 40.74 6.06
C PHE A 78 27.48 40.00 6.58
N ASP A 79 27.34 38.72 6.92
CA ASP A 79 28.40 37.69 6.85
C ASP A 79 27.80 36.25 6.84
N ASP A 80 26.56 36.08 6.38
CA ASP A 80 25.68 34.94 6.73
C ASP A 80 25.49 33.87 5.62
N ASP A 81 26.04 34.08 4.42
CA ASP A 81 25.69 33.32 3.20
C ASP A 81 26.18 31.84 3.23
N LEU A 82 27.19 31.53 4.05
CA LEU A 82 27.69 30.16 4.26
C LEU A 82 26.97 29.45 5.42
N ASN A 83 26.45 30.22 6.37
CA ASN A 83 25.79 29.69 7.56
C ASN A 83 24.32 29.38 7.25
N GLU A 84 23.66 30.19 6.42
CA GLU A 84 22.32 29.92 5.91
C GLU A 84 22.28 28.66 5.04
N TYR A 85 23.28 28.42 4.17
CA TYR A 85 23.36 27.17 3.41
C TYR A 85 23.58 25.95 4.32
N PHE A 86 24.39 26.09 5.38
CA PHE A 86 24.67 25.03 6.33
C PHE A 86 23.45 24.71 7.22
N GLU A 87 22.72 25.72 7.65
CA GLU A 87 21.47 25.57 8.41
C GLU A 87 20.33 25.05 7.53
N LEU A 88 20.20 25.48 6.27
CA LEU A 88 19.25 24.90 5.32
C LEU A 88 19.56 23.44 4.99
N THR A 89 20.84 23.09 4.90
CA THR A 89 21.28 21.70 4.68
C THR A 89 21.01 20.83 5.91
N ARG A 90 21.30 21.33 7.12
CA ARG A 90 20.94 20.62 8.38
C ARG A 90 19.44 20.49 8.56
N LEU A 91 18.66 21.53 8.27
CA LEU A 91 17.21 21.48 8.33
C LEU A 91 16.66 20.47 7.33
N ALA A 92 17.21 20.41 6.11
CA ALA A 92 16.85 19.39 5.13
C ALA A 92 17.24 17.98 5.62
N ASP A 93 18.43 17.80 6.19
CA ASP A 93 18.88 16.51 6.73
C ASP A 93 18.03 16.07 7.94
N ASP A 94 17.65 16.99 8.84
CA ASP A 94 16.79 16.71 10.00
C ASP A 94 15.34 16.40 9.56
N ILE A 95 14.82 17.09 8.53
CA ILE A 95 13.52 16.78 7.91
C ILE A 95 13.58 15.41 7.23
N ILE A 96 14.65 15.12 6.48
CA ILE A 96 14.85 13.81 5.83
C ILE A 96 14.97 12.72 6.88
N GLN A 97 15.67 12.95 7.99
CA GLN A 97 15.84 11.98 9.07
C GLN A 97 14.51 11.73 9.81
N SER A 98 13.76 12.78 10.12
CA SER A 98 12.40 12.68 10.71
C SER A 98 11.42 11.98 9.77
N LEU A 99 11.47 12.29 8.46
CA LEU A 99 10.72 11.56 7.45
C LEU A 99 11.16 10.09 7.39
N CYS A 100 12.46 9.79 7.41
CA CYS A 100 13.00 8.43 7.42
C CYS A 100 12.54 7.61 8.64
N GLU A 101 12.41 8.24 9.81
CA GLU A 101 11.89 7.61 11.02
C GLU A 101 10.36 7.37 10.95
N ASN A 102 9.64 8.21 10.20
CA ASN A 102 8.20 8.07 9.94
C ASN A 102 7.86 7.21 8.69
N LEU A 103 8.84 6.96 7.79
CA LEU A 103 8.67 6.18 6.56
C LEU A 103 8.25 4.74 6.84
N GLU A 104 8.69 4.16 7.95
CA GLU A 104 8.33 2.79 8.37
C GLU A 104 6.82 2.61 8.65
N LEU A 105 6.03 3.70 8.66
CA LEU A 105 4.63 3.68 9.12
C LEU A 105 3.59 3.98 8.03
N LEU A 106 3.98 4.38 6.82
CA LEU A 106 3.03 4.87 5.80
C LEU A 106 2.19 3.77 5.15
N ARG A 107 2.80 2.61 4.86
CA ARG A 107 2.09 1.42 4.37
C ARG A 107 1.98 0.37 5.46
N LEU A 108 0.75 -0.08 5.73
CA LEU A 108 0.48 -1.24 6.56
C LEU A 108 0.18 -2.49 5.73
N PRO A 109 0.61 -3.67 6.21
CA PRO A 109 0.16 -4.93 5.65
C PRO A 109 -1.34 -5.13 5.95
N CYS A 110 -2.08 -5.57 4.94
CA CYS A 110 -3.47 -5.97 5.10
C CYS A 110 -3.59 -7.18 6.03
N PHE A 111 -4.27 -7.01 7.16
CA PHE A 111 -4.47 -8.06 8.16
C PHE A 111 -5.11 -9.32 7.56
N ALA A 112 -6.15 -9.16 6.72
CA ALA A 112 -6.82 -10.31 6.10
C ALA A 112 -5.88 -11.13 5.21
N HIS A 113 -4.99 -10.45 4.47
CA HIS A 113 -4.00 -11.14 3.66
C HIS A 113 -2.93 -11.81 4.52
N ALA A 114 -2.45 -11.15 5.58
CA ALA A 114 -1.52 -11.74 6.53
C ALA A 114 -2.11 -13.01 7.17
N LEU A 115 -3.37 -12.96 7.63
CA LEU A 115 -4.08 -14.11 8.19
C LEU A 115 -4.24 -15.24 7.17
N GLN A 116 -4.59 -14.91 5.91
CA GLN A 116 -4.65 -15.88 4.83
C GLN A 116 -3.30 -16.58 4.63
N LEU A 117 -2.19 -15.85 4.64
CA LEU A 117 -0.84 -16.42 4.51
C LEU A 117 -0.50 -17.33 5.69
N VAL A 118 -0.78 -16.89 6.93
CA VAL A 118 -0.55 -17.69 8.14
C VAL A 118 -1.32 -19.01 8.08
N ILE A 119 -2.61 -18.98 7.71
CA ILE A 119 -3.43 -20.19 7.57
C ILE A 119 -2.88 -21.09 6.46
N LYS A 120 -2.56 -20.51 5.29
CA LYS A 120 -2.01 -21.26 4.15
C LYS A 120 -0.71 -21.96 4.52
N ASP A 121 0.22 -21.25 5.15
CA ASP A 121 1.51 -21.79 5.55
C ASP A 121 1.36 -22.80 6.69
N GLY A 122 0.49 -22.53 7.67
CA GLY A 122 0.18 -23.48 8.74
C GLY A 122 -0.37 -24.81 8.21
N ILE A 123 -1.33 -24.76 7.29
CA ILE A 123 -1.88 -25.94 6.63
C ILE A 123 -0.80 -26.69 5.82
N ARG A 124 0.09 -25.97 5.13
CA ARG A 124 1.17 -26.58 4.35
C ARG A 124 2.16 -27.36 5.22
N HIS A 125 2.41 -26.91 6.45
CA HIS A 125 3.30 -27.59 7.39
C HIS A 125 2.60 -28.71 8.17
N ALA A 126 1.27 -28.70 8.27
CA ALA A 126 0.49 -29.80 8.83
C ALA A 126 0.41 -30.98 7.84
N SER A 127 1.31 -31.96 7.97
CA SER A 127 1.52 -33.04 7.00
C SER A 127 0.26 -33.83 6.62
N ASN A 128 -0.62 -34.08 7.58
CA ASN A 128 -1.91 -34.75 7.37
C ASN A 128 -2.88 -33.91 6.54
N ALA A 129 -3.03 -32.61 6.84
CA ALA A 129 -3.90 -31.70 6.12
C ALA A 129 -3.35 -31.40 4.71
N ALA A 130 -2.03 -31.21 4.60
CA ALA A 130 -1.35 -31.00 3.33
C ALA A 130 -1.51 -32.19 2.37
N ALA A 131 -1.40 -33.42 2.88
CA ALA A 131 -1.62 -34.64 2.09
C ALA A 131 -3.08 -34.73 1.59
N ALA A 132 -4.05 -34.51 2.47
CA ALA A 132 -5.46 -34.53 2.10
C ALA A 132 -5.78 -33.47 1.03
N LEU A 133 -5.27 -32.25 1.18
CA LEU A 133 -5.42 -31.18 0.19
C LEU A 133 -4.77 -31.52 -1.15
N THR A 134 -3.62 -32.18 -1.14
CA THR A 134 -2.96 -32.63 -2.38
C THR A 134 -3.82 -33.63 -3.15
N GLU A 135 -4.51 -34.55 -2.45
CA GLU A 135 -5.45 -35.48 -3.10
C GLU A 135 -6.69 -34.75 -3.64
N VAL A 136 -7.26 -33.81 -2.87
CA VAL A 136 -8.38 -32.98 -3.33
C VAL A 136 -7.98 -32.16 -4.57
N GLU A 137 -6.77 -31.59 -4.59
CA GLU A 137 -6.24 -30.88 -5.76
C GLU A 137 -6.17 -31.78 -6.99
N LYS A 138 -5.79 -33.06 -6.85
CA LYS A 138 -5.76 -34.02 -7.95
C LYS A 138 -7.16 -34.27 -8.49
N ILE A 139 -8.17 -34.43 -7.61
CA ILE A 139 -9.57 -34.61 -8.02
C ILE A 139 -10.06 -33.37 -8.78
N VAL A 140 -9.78 -32.17 -8.26
CA VAL A 140 -10.15 -30.90 -8.90
C VAL A 140 -9.48 -30.78 -10.27
N LYS A 141 -8.16 -31.02 -10.37
CA LYS A 141 -7.40 -31.00 -11.63
C LYS A 141 -7.97 -32.01 -12.64
N PHE A 142 -8.26 -33.23 -12.19
CA PHE A 142 -8.85 -34.27 -13.02
C PHE A 142 -10.21 -33.82 -13.56
N ASN A 143 -11.10 -33.30 -12.70
CA ASN A 143 -12.40 -32.78 -13.13
C ASN A 143 -12.26 -31.66 -14.17
N HIS A 144 -11.35 -30.70 -13.99
CA HIS A 144 -11.12 -29.63 -14.97
C HIS A 144 -10.56 -30.12 -16.32
N SER A 145 -9.84 -31.24 -16.33
CA SER A 145 -9.19 -31.80 -17.53
C SER A 145 -9.99 -32.92 -18.22
N SER A 146 -10.95 -33.53 -17.52
CA SER A 146 -11.62 -34.75 -17.98
C SER A 146 -12.79 -34.43 -18.89
N VAL A 147 -12.67 -34.86 -20.15
CA VAL A 147 -13.72 -34.74 -21.18
C VAL A 147 -14.99 -35.47 -20.75
N VAL A 148 -14.85 -36.65 -20.13
CA VAL A 148 -16.01 -37.45 -19.66
C VAL A 148 -16.81 -36.71 -18.59
N TYR A 149 -16.15 -35.96 -17.70
CA TYR A 149 -16.83 -35.17 -16.68
C TYR A 149 -17.42 -33.89 -17.26
N ALA A 150 -16.74 -33.22 -18.19
CA ALA A 150 -17.27 -32.09 -18.92
C ALA A 150 -18.58 -32.46 -19.65
N GLU A 151 -18.57 -33.55 -20.41
CA GLU A 151 -19.76 -34.05 -21.13
C GLU A 151 -20.91 -34.42 -20.18
N LYS A 152 -20.61 -35.01 -19.02
CA LYS A 152 -21.64 -35.34 -18.01
C LYS A 152 -22.26 -34.08 -17.40
N LEU A 153 -21.47 -33.05 -17.14
CA LEU A 153 -21.97 -31.78 -16.60
C LEU A 153 -22.77 -31.02 -17.64
N GLU A 154 -22.35 -31.01 -18.90
CA GLU A 154 -23.12 -30.42 -20.00
C GLU A 154 -24.50 -31.06 -20.14
N LYS A 155 -24.60 -32.39 -19.98
CA LYS A 155 -25.89 -33.12 -19.94
C LYS A 155 -26.79 -32.66 -18.79
N LEU A 156 -26.21 -32.17 -17.70
CA LEU A 156 -26.92 -31.61 -16.55
C LEU A 156 -27.12 -30.08 -16.67
N SER A 157 -26.79 -29.47 -17.81
CA SER A 157 -26.79 -28.01 -18.02
C SER A 157 -25.88 -27.26 -17.03
N MET A 158 -24.80 -27.91 -16.59
CA MET A 158 -23.78 -27.35 -15.71
C MET A 158 -22.45 -27.23 -16.46
N THR A 159 -21.60 -26.30 -16.06
CA THR A 159 -20.25 -26.15 -16.62
C THR A 159 -19.23 -26.08 -15.49
N ILE A 160 -18.03 -26.60 -15.75
CA ILE A 160 -16.90 -26.38 -14.84
C ILE A 160 -16.35 -24.98 -15.16
N PRO A 161 -16.40 -24.01 -14.23
CA PRO A 161 -15.79 -22.72 -14.46
C PRO A 161 -14.31 -22.91 -14.78
N TYR A 162 -13.83 -22.27 -15.86
CA TYR A 162 -12.43 -22.37 -16.25
C TYR A 162 -11.56 -21.91 -15.09
N ALA A 163 -10.51 -22.67 -14.78
CA ALA A 163 -9.52 -22.25 -13.80
C ALA A 163 -8.76 -21.06 -14.38
N THR A 164 -9.25 -19.85 -14.14
CA THR A 164 -8.49 -18.63 -14.43
C THR A 164 -7.22 -18.75 -13.60
N LYS A 165 -6.06 -18.89 -14.24
CA LYS A 165 -4.77 -18.81 -13.55
C LYS A 165 -4.75 -17.44 -12.86
N CYS A 166 -4.99 -17.41 -11.55
CA CYS A 166 -4.64 -16.27 -10.72
C CYS A 166 -3.11 -16.14 -10.82
N ARG A 167 -2.66 -15.19 -11.66
CA ARG A 167 -1.26 -14.79 -11.74
C ARG A 167 -0.88 -13.99 -10.50
#